data_AF-A0A966BI63-F1
#
_entry.id   AF-A0A966BI63-F1
#
_cell.length_a   1.000
_cell.length_b   1.000
_cell.length_c   1.000
_cell.angle_alpha   90.00
_cell.angle_beta   90.00
_cell.angle_gamma   90.00
#
_symmetry.space_group_name_H-M   'P 1'
#
loop_
_entity.id
_entity.type
_entity.pdbx_description
1 polymer ?
#
loop_
_entity_poly.entity_id
_entity_poly.type
_entity_poly.pdbx_seq_one_letter_code
_entity_poly.pdbx_strand_id
1 'polypeptide(L)'
;MNRLDHISGLSLSSLTPADVEYFFRTLNTRVPSSVSEVNQPLLKQLQGRLHSLCSSLGDPLAASRPSTATNSHLAVITERLDGLKRRDWRKRSEGMRLLDILREAIGEISADLHELGSH
;
A
#
# COMPACT_ATOMS: atom_id res chain seq x y z
N MET A 1 10.10 -6.52 17.91
CA MET A 1 9.01 -7.25 17.25
C MET A 1 9.48 -7.58 15.85
N ASN A 2 9.43 -8.84 15.40
CA ASN A 2 9.83 -9.14 14.03
C ASN A 2 8.72 -8.76 13.05
N ARG A 3 9.02 -8.68 11.74
CA ARG A 3 8.07 -8.30 10.70
C ARG A 3 6.78 -9.13 10.72
N LEU A 4 6.91 -10.45 10.87
CA LEU A 4 5.78 -11.37 10.85
C LEU A 4 4.87 -11.15 12.06
N ASP A 5 5.44 -10.96 13.25
CA ASP A 5 4.69 -10.66 14.47
C ASP A 5 3.87 -9.37 14.31
N HIS A 6 4.46 -8.35 13.68
CA HIS A 6 3.76 -7.10 13.36
C HIS A 6 2.56 -7.34 12.46
N ILE A 7 2.77 -8.02 11.34
CA ILE A 7 1.71 -8.30 10.36
C ILE A 7 0.59 -9.14 10.99
N SER A 8 0.94 -10.18 11.76
CA SER A 8 -0.03 -11.03 12.45
C SER A 8 -0.88 -10.27 13.46
N GLY A 9 -0.35 -9.19 14.04
CA GLY A 9 -1.09 -8.31 14.97
C GLY A 9 -2.12 -7.37 14.31
N LEU A 10 -2.12 -7.21 12.97
CA LEU A 10 -2.95 -6.20 12.28
C LEU A 10 -4.38 -6.66 11.94
N SER A 11 -4.76 -7.89 12.26
CA SER A 11 -6.09 -8.47 11.93
C SER A 11 -6.51 -8.20 10.47
N LEU A 12 -5.60 -8.39 9.51
CA LEU A 12 -5.81 -7.97 8.11
C LEU A 12 -7.07 -8.55 7.46
N SER A 13 -7.47 -9.77 7.84
CA SER A 13 -8.66 -10.45 7.32
C SER A 13 -9.98 -9.76 7.69
N SER A 14 -10.01 -8.94 8.76
CA SER A 14 -11.20 -8.18 9.14
C SER A 14 -11.32 -6.82 8.46
N LEU A 15 -10.28 -6.35 7.75
CA LEU A 15 -10.31 -5.05 7.10
C LEU A 15 -11.39 -5.00 6.03
N THR A 16 -12.30 -4.04 6.15
CA THR A 16 -13.33 -3.77 5.15
C THR A 16 -12.77 -2.89 4.02
N PRO A 17 -13.47 -2.78 2.88
CA PRO A 17 -13.11 -1.81 1.85
C PRO A 17 -12.91 -0.38 2.39
N ALA A 18 -13.71 0.05 3.36
CA ALA A 18 -13.59 1.37 3.97
C ALA A 18 -12.28 1.52 4.78
N ASP A 19 -11.89 0.48 5.51
CA ASP A 19 -10.63 0.48 6.28
C ASP A 19 -9.42 0.55 5.35
N VAL A 20 -9.47 -0.21 4.24
CA VAL A 20 -8.44 -0.18 3.20
C VAL A 20 -8.30 1.21 2.60
N GLU A 21 -9.40 1.84 2.21
CA GLU A 21 -9.39 3.20 1.67
C GLU A 21 -8.84 4.22 2.67
N TYR A 22 -9.25 4.11 3.93
CA TYR A 22 -8.78 4.98 5.00
C TYR A 22 -7.26 4.85 5.20
N PHE A 23 -6.74 3.63 5.17
CA PHE A 23 -5.30 3.39 5.24
C PHE A 23 -4.55 4.13 4.14
N PHE A 24 -4.93 3.95 2.87
CA PHE A 24 -4.21 4.59 1.75
C PHE A 24 -4.36 6.11 1.72
N ARG A 25 -5.52 6.65 2.13
CA ARG A 25 -5.72 8.11 2.25
C ARG A 25 -4.80 8.75 3.29
N THR A 26 -4.51 8.03 4.37
CA THR A 26 -3.64 8.52 5.45
C THR A 26 -2.18 8.16 5.24
N LEU A 27 -1.85 7.38 4.20
CA LEU A 27 -0.50 6.88 3.98
C LEU A 27 0.48 7.99 3.59
N ASN A 28 0.02 9.00 2.84
CA ASN A 28 0.87 10.11 2.38
C ASN A 28 1.48 10.92 3.54
N THR A 29 0.83 10.97 4.70
CA THR A 29 1.36 11.66 5.88
C THR A 29 2.29 10.79 6.72
N ARG A 30 2.39 9.49 6.41
CA ARG A 30 3.16 8.49 7.18
C ARG A 30 4.44 8.07 6.48
N VAL A 31 4.49 8.16 5.14
CA VAL A 31 5.71 7.84 4.39
C VAL A 31 6.72 8.97 4.52
N PRO A 32 7.92 8.74 5.07
CA PRO A 32 8.93 9.78 5.19
C PRO A 32 9.44 10.21 3.81
N SER A 33 9.63 11.51 3.61
CA SER A 33 10.18 12.06 2.35
C SER A 33 11.68 11.79 2.18
N SER A 34 12.39 11.57 3.30
CA SER A 34 13.80 11.19 3.34
C SER A 34 14.08 10.43 4.64
N VAL A 35 15.10 9.58 4.61
CA VAL A 35 15.55 8.76 5.73
C VAL A 35 17.09 8.74 5.77
N SER A 36 17.67 8.36 6.90
CA SER A 36 19.12 8.16 7.03
C SER A 36 19.63 7.15 6.00
N GLU A 37 20.93 7.21 5.64
CA GLU A 37 21.53 6.28 4.66
C GLU A 37 21.31 4.80 5.03
N VAL A 38 21.36 4.49 6.33
CA VAL A 38 21.10 3.15 6.88
C VAL A 38 19.69 2.67 6.56
N ASN A 39 18.70 3.57 6.52
CA ASN A 39 17.29 3.27 6.29
C ASN A 39 16.87 3.40 4.81
N GLN A 40 17.76 3.86 3.92
CA GLN A 40 17.48 3.98 2.48
C GLN A 40 17.02 2.67 1.83
N PRO A 41 17.57 1.48 2.16
CA PRO A 41 17.07 0.22 1.62
C PRO A 41 15.60 -0.05 1.99
N LEU A 42 15.20 0.26 3.22
CA LEU A 42 13.82 0.10 3.70
C LEU A 42 12.86 1.06 2.97
N LEU A 43 13.27 2.32 2.77
CA LEU A 43 12.48 3.27 1.99
C LEU A 43 12.32 2.81 0.53
N LYS A 44 13.37 2.27 -0.09
CA LYS A 44 13.31 1.71 -1.44
C LYS A 44 12.38 0.49 -1.52
N GLN A 45 12.37 -0.35 -0.49
CA GLN A 45 11.44 -1.48 -0.40
C GLN A 45 9.99 -1.00 -0.38
N LEU A 46 9.66 -0.04 0.50
CA LEU A 46 8.34 0.57 0.57
C LEU A 46 7.91 1.19 -0.77
N GLN A 47 8.81 1.94 -1.40
CA GLN A 47 8.62 2.54 -2.72
C GLN A 47 8.34 1.49 -3.80
N GLY A 48 9.09 0.38 -3.79
CA GLY A 48 8.87 -0.75 -4.68
C GLY A 48 7.49 -1.39 -4.48
N ARG A 49 7.03 -1.56 -3.24
CA ARG A 49 5.70 -2.11 -2.95
C ARG A 49 4.58 -1.20 -3.45
N LEU A 50 4.70 0.11 -3.22
CA LEU A 50 3.74 1.10 -3.72
C LEU A 50 3.68 1.08 -5.26
N HIS A 51 4.83 0.95 -5.90
CA HIS A 51 4.93 0.83 -7.36
C HIS A 51 4.28 -0.46 -7.88
N SER A 52 4.61 -1.62 -7.28
CA SER A 52 3.97 -2.90 -7.64
C SER A 52 2.46 -2.88 -7.43
N LEU A 53 2.00 -2.24 -6.35
CA LEU A 53 0.57 -2.09 -6.09
C LEU A 53 -0.15 -1.28 -7.17
N CYS A 54 0.47 -0.23 -7.71
CA CYS A 54 -0.11 0.51 -8.85
C CYS A 54 -0.37 -0.43 -10.05
N SER A 55 0.59 -1.32 -10.35
CA SER A 55 0.43 -2.33 -11.40
C SER A 55 -0.69 -3.33 -11.08
N SER A 56 -0.77 -3.82 -9.84
CA SER A 56 -1.85 -4.73 -9.39
C SER A 56 -3.24 -4.07 -9.45
N LEU A 57 -3.32 -2.76 -9.28
CA LEU A 57 -4.54 -1.96 -9.43
C LEU A 57 -4.85 -1.59 -10.90
N GLY A 58 -4.05 -2.06 -11.85
CA GLY A 58 -4.26 -1.85 -13.28
C GLY A 58 -3.90 -0.45 -13.76
N ASP A 59 -2.94 0.23 -13.13
CA ASP A 59 -2.40 1.48 -13.67
C ASP A 59 -1.60 1.23 -14.97
N PRO A 60 -2.08 1.71 -16.14
CA PRO A 60 -1.40 1.49 -17.42
C PRO A 60 -0.04 2.22 -17.49
N LEU A 61 0.19 3.21 -16.64
CA LEU A 61 1.43 3.99 -16.60
C LEU A 61 2.42 3.50 -15.54
N ALA A 62 2.09 2.42 -14.82
CA ALA A 62 2.94 1.94 -13.73
C ALA A 62 4.36 1.63 -14.21
N ALA A 63 4.51 0.94 -15.35
CA ALA A 63 5.82 0.57 -15.89
C ALA A 63 6.71 1.77 -16.27
N SER A 64 6.11 2.91 -16.62
CA SER A 64 6.84 4.12 -17.00
C SER A 64 7.14 5.04 -15.82
N ARG A 65 6.58 4.75 -14.64
CA ARG A 65 6.72 5.59 -13.45
C ARG A 65 7.97 5.19 -12.65
N PRO A 66 8.80 6.16 -12.23
CA PRO A 66 9.92 5.86 -11.34
C PRO A 66 9.43 5.29 -10.01
N SER A 67 10.05 4.21 -9.53
CA SER A 67 9.71 3.60 -8.24
C SER A 67 9.81 4.59 -7.06
N THR A 68 10.71 5.58 -7.16
CA THR A 68 10.91 6.63 -6.15
C THR A 68 9.79 7.68 -6.09
N ALA A 69 8.86 7.70 -7.05
CA ALA A 69 7.78 8.68 -7.14
C ALA A 69 6.62 8.39 -6.17
N THR A 70 6.93 8.25 -4.88
CA THR A 70 6.02 7.88 -3.78
C THR A 70 4.67 8.61 -3.83
N ASN A 71 4.68 9.94 -3.84
CA ASN A 71 3.46 10.75 -3.83
C ASN A 71 2.59 10.47 -5.07
N SER A 72 3.23 10.23 -6.22
CA SER A 72 2.55 9.88 -7.46
C SER A 72 1.88 8.52 -7.36
N HIS A 73 2.58 7.51 -6.83
CA HIS A 73 2.00 6.18 -6.56
C HIS A 73 0.80 6.26 -5.62
N LEU A 74 0.92 6.99 -4.50
CA LEU A 74 -0.16 7.16 -3.54
C LEU A 74 -1.38 7.85 -4.13
N ALA A 75 -1.18 8.86 -4.97
CA ALA A 75 -2.28 9.53 -5.69
C ALA A 75 -3.01 8.55 -6.61
N VAL A 76 -2.28 7.75 -7.39
CA VAL A 76 -2.88 6.73 -8.28
C VAL A 76 -3.60 5.65 -7.51
N ILE A 77 -2.99 5.11 -6.44
CA ILE A 77 -3.64 4.11 -5.59
C ILE A 77 -4.96 4.66 -5.05
N THR A 78 -4.96 5.90 -4.55
CA THR A 78 -6.16 6.55 -4.02
C THR A 78 -7.23 6.74 -5.11
N GLU A 79 -6.85 7.23 -6.29
CA GLU A 79 -7.76 7.41 -7.42
C GLU A 79 -8.37 6.09 -7.88
N ARG A 80 -7.56 5.03 -7.98
CA ARG A 80 -8.02 3.70 -8.37
C ARG A 80 -8.98 3.12 -7.35
N LEU A 81 -8.67 3.23 -6.05
CA LEU A 81 -9.57 2.83 -4.97
C LEU A 81 -10.89 3.58 -5.03
N ASP A 82 -10.87 4.89 -5.26
CA ASP A 82 -12.09 5.69 -5.43
C ASP A 82 -12.90 5.27 -6.69
N GLY A 83 -12.22 4.85 -7.76
CA GLY A 83 -12.84 4.27 -8.96
C GLY A 83 -13.51 2.91 -8.70
N LEU A 84 -12.84 2.05 -7.91
CA LEU A 84 -13.33 0.71 -7.53
C LEU A 84 -14.63 0.77 -6.71
N LYS A 85 -14.83 1.85 -5.93
CA LYS A 85 -16.11 2.13 -5.23
C LYS A 85 -17.33 2.11 -6.13
N ARG A 86 -17.15 2.46 -7.41
CA ARG A 86 -18.26 2.65 -8.34
C ARG A 86 -18.60 1.39 -9.15
N ARG A 87 -17.63 0.51 -9.42
CA ARG A 87 -17.79 -0.57 -10.42
C ARG A 87 -17.51 -1.98 -9.92
N ASP A 88 -16.47 -2.17 -9.09
CA ASP A 88 -15.87 -3.51 -8.93
C ASP A 88 -16.11 -4.17 -7.57
N TRP A 89 -16.36 -3.42 -6.49
CA TRP A 89 -16.81 -4.05 -5.22
C TRP A 89 -18.12 -4.82 -5.37
N ARG A 90 -18.94 -4.46 -6.36
CA ARG A 90 -20.22 -5.14 -6.67
C ARG A 90 -20.01 -6.48 -7.38
N LYS A 91 -18.89 -6.69 -8.06
CA LYS A 91 -18.53 -7.97 -8.66
C LYS A 91 -17.84 -8.83 -7.60
N ARG A 92 -18.62 -9.69 -6.92
CA ARG A 92 -18.19 -10.44 -5.73
C ARG A 92 -16.81 -11.10 -5.83
N SER A 93 -16.48 -11.80 -6.92
CA SER A 93 -15.22 -12.54 -7.04
C SER A 93 -14.00 -11.65 -7.31
N GLU A 94 -14.11 -10.72 -8.26
CA GLU A 94 -13.04 -9.78 -8.61
C GLU A 94 -12.76 -8.81 -7.46
N GLY A 95 -13.81 -8.27 -6.84
CA GLY A 95 -13.69 -7.37 -5.69
C GLY A 95 -13.09 -8.05 -4.46
N MET A 96 -13.42 -9.32 -4.19
CA MET A 96 -12.88 -10.04 -3.04
C MET A 96 -11.40 -10.39 -3.22
N ARG A 97 -11.00 -10.84 -4.42
CA ARG A 97 -9.57 -11.05 -4.74
C ARG A 97 -8.76 -9.77 -4.60
N LEU A 98 -9.32 -8.65 -5.06
CA LEU A 98 -8.67 -7.35 -4.95
C LEU A 98 -8.55 -6.89 -3.49
N LEU A 99 -9.58 -7.16 -2.67
CA LEU A 99 -9.55 -6.89 -1.24
C LEU A 99 -8.41 -7.63 -0.56
N ASP A 100 -8.20 -8.90 -0.90
CA ASP A 100 -7.13 -9.72 -0.32
C ASP A 100 -5.75 -9.21 -0.71
N ILE A 101 -5.55 -8.84 -1.99
CA ILE A 101 -4.31 -8.18 -2.46
C ILE A 101 -4.04 -6.89 -1.66
N LEU A 102 -5.08 -6.08 -1.44
CA LEU A 102 -4.96 -4.83 -0.70
C LEU A 102 -4.65 -5.06 0.78
N ARG A 103 -5.24 -6.09 1.41
CA ARG A 103 -4.97 -6.46 2.80
C ARG A 103 -3.52 -6.91 2.98
N GLU A 104 -3.02 -7.76 2.09
CA GLU A 104 -1.61 -8.18 2.08
C GLU A 104 -0.68 -6.99 1.92
N ALA A 105 -0.98 -6.10 0.96
CA ALA A 105 -0.20 -4.88 0.75
C ALA A 105 -0.18 -3.97 1.99
N ILE A 106 -1.31 -3.82 2.68
CA ILE A 106 -1.41 -3.06 3.94
C ILE A 106 -0.50 -3.65 5.01
N GLY A 107 -0.50 -4.98 5.17
CA GLY A 107 0.39 -5.65 6.13
C GLY A 107 1.85 -5.32 5.88
N GLU A 108 2.29 -5.50 4.64
CA GLU A 108 3.67 -5.27 4.26
C GLU A 108 4.08 -3.80 4.35
N ILE A 109 3.23 -2.87 3.90
CA ILE A 109 3.47 -1.42 3.99
C ILE A 109 3.51 -0.98 5.46
N SER A 110 2.61 -1.47 6.29
CA SER A 110 2.56 -1.18 7.72
C SER A 110 3.83 -1.64 8.42
N ALA A 111 4.35 -2.82 8.06
CA ALA A 111 5.61 -3.32 8.59
C ALA A 111 6.81 -2.49 8.13
N ASP A 112 6.87 -2.11 6.84
CA ASP A 112 7.94 -1.23 6.33
C ASP A 112 7.95 0.11 7.07
N LEU A 113 6.78 0.70 7.33
CA LEU A 113 6.66 1.93 8.10
C LEU A 113 7.06 1.77 9.57
N HIS A 114 6.72 0.63 10.19
CA HIS A 114 7.10 0.33 11.56
C HIS A 114 8.62 0.19 11.70
N GLU A 115 9.27 -0.52 10.78
CA GLU A 115 10.72 -0.67 10.71
C GLU A 115 11.41 0.69 10.48
N LEU A 116 10.87 1.52 9.57
CA LEU A 116 11.37 2.88 9.31
C LEU A 116 11.24 3.82 10.51
N GLY A 117 10.22 3.65 11.36
CA GLY A 117 10.00 4.49 12.54
C GLY A 117 10.68 3.98 13.82
N SER A 118 11.25 2.78 13.80
CA SER A 118 11.92 2.16 14.95
C SER A 118 13.43 2.43 15.01
N HIS A 119 13.97 3.20 14.05
CA HIS A 119 15.38 3.51 13.86
C HIS A 119 15.60 5.02 13.70
#